data_AF-A0A1H7Y9E3-F1
#
_entry.id   AF-A0A1H7Y9E3-F1
#
_cell.length_a   1.000
_cell.length_b   1.000
_cell.length_c   1.000
_cell.angle_alpha   90.00
_cell.angle_beta   90.00
_cell.angle_gamma   90.00
#
_symmetry.space_group_name_H-M   'P 1'
#
loop_
_entity.id
_entity.type
_entity.pdbx_description
1 polymer ?
#
loop_
_entity_poly.entity_id
_entity_poly.type
_entity_poly.pdbx_seq_one_letter_code
_entity_poly.pdbx_strand_id
1 'polypeptide(L)'
;MVGDGRFRTRNVQVLREAQNALNIAFGAILSAYVGNSLAEIDNRPFDHHALARFFIAVAVFILGLCVANSAILRGEYRLGLIFAVLAAGGATAAHHEGAILGFEVIILRVLAGCWIVALVGSNVLLTAITYLHHRKRT
;
A
#
# COMPACT_ATOMS: atom_id res chain seq x y z
N MET A 1 -6.52 -21.29 -28.19
CA MET A 1 -6.00 -21.06 -26.83
C MET A 1 -5.06 -19.83 -26.71
N VAL A 2 -5.06 -18.87 -27.63
CA VAL A 2 -4.15 -17.68 -27.63
C VAL A 2 -4.71 -16.47 -26.83
N GLY A 3 -5.86 -16.61 -26.15
CA GLY A 3 -6.58 -15.48 -25.52
C GLY A 3 -6.30 -15.21 -24.03
N ASP A 4 -6.07 -16.25 -23.21
CA ASP A 4 -6.11 -16.09 -21.75
C ASP A 4 -4.81 -15.54 -21.16
N GLY A 5 -3.66 -15.95 -21.69
CA GLY A 5 -2.36 -15.43 -21.25
C GLY A 5 -2.21 -13.95 -21.54
N ARG A 6 -2.60 -13.49 -22.73
CA ARG A 6 -2.46 -12.09 -23.15
C ARG A 6 -3.45 -11.18 -22.41
N PHE A 7 -4.69 -11.64 -22.18
CA PHE A 7 -5.69 -10.91 -21.40
C PHE A 7 -5.31 -10.79 -19.92
N ARG A 8 -4.83 -11.88 -19.31
CA ARG A 8 -4.33 -11.88 -17.92
C ARG A 8 -3.15 -10.94 -17.76
N THR A 9 -2.16 -11.01 -18.66
CA THR A 9 -0.99 -10.12 -18.61
C THR A 9 -1.36 -8.65 -18.75
N ARG A 10 -2.32 -8.31 -19.63
CA ARG A 10 -2.78 -6.93 -19.81
C ARG A 10 -3.52 -6.40 -18.57
N ASN A 11 -4.41 -7.18 -17.97
CA ASN A 11 -5.10 -6.79 -16.74
C ASN A 11 -4.14 -6.64 -15.55
N VAL A 12 -3.13 -7.52 -15.45
CA VAL A 12 -2.07 -7.40 -14.44
C VAL A 12 -1.24 -6.13 -14.64
N GLN A 13 -0.95 -5.74 -15.88
CA GLN A 13 -0.26 -4.48 -16.17
C GLN A 13 -1.08 -3.26 -15.75
N VAL A 14 -2.37 -3.20 -16.13
CA VAL A 14 -3.26 -2.09 -15.75
C VAL A 14 -3.37 -1.96 -14.24
N LEU A 15 -3.40 -3.07 -13.51
CA LEU A 15 -3.48 -3.04 -12.06
C LEU A 15 -2.17 -2.65 -11.38
N ARG A 16 -1.03 -3.03 -11.95
CA ARG A 16 0.27 -2.51 -11.50
C ARG A 16 0.35 -0.99 -11.69
N GLU A 17 -0.17 -0.48 -12.80
CA GLU A 17 -0.17 0.95 -13.09
C GLU A 17 -1.12 1.73 -12.15
N ALA A 18 -2.31 1.18 -11.89
CA ALA A 18 -3.22 1.72 -10.88
C ALA A 18 -2.61 1.72 -9.48
N GLN A 19 -1.90 0.65 -9.09
CA GLN A 19 -1.18 0.58 -7.82
C GLN A 19 -0.04 1.61 -7.75
N ASN A 20 0.69 1.82 -8.84
CA ASN A 20 1.73 2.83 -8.88
C ASN A 20 1.16 4.25 -8.73
N ALA A 21 0.05 4.55 -9.43
CA ALA A 21 -0.64 5.83 -9.30
C ALA A 21 -1.16 6.05 -7.86
N LEU A 22 -1.72 5.02 -7.24
CA LEU A 22 -2.10 5.02 -5.83
C LEU A 22 -0.90 5.31 -4.93
N ASN A 23 0.24 4.64 -5.11
CA ASN A 23 1.44 4.88 -4.31
C ASN A 23 1.92 6.33 -4.40
N ILE A 24 1.94 6.90 -5.61
CA ILE A 24 2.35 8.29 -5.84
C ILE A 24 1.38 9.25 -5.15
N ALA A 25 0.07 9.07 -5.35
CA ALA A 25 -0.95 9.91 -4.71
C ALA A 25 -0.86 9.84 -3.18
N PHE A 26 -0.62 8.66 -2.62
CA PHE A 26 -0.42 8.46 -1.19
C PHE A 26 0.85 9.13 -0.67
N GLY A 27 1.96 9.00 -1.39
CA GLY A 27 3.21 9.69 -1.05
C GLY A 27 3.05 11.21 -1.04
N ALA A 28 2.26 11.75 -1.97
CA ALA A 28 1.94 13.18 -2.01
C ALA A 28 1.06 13.60 -0.82
N ILE A 29 -0.01 12.85 -0.51
CA ILE A 29 -0.89 13.14 0.64
C ILE A 29 -0.12 13.06 1.96
N LEU A 30 0.72 12.02 2.14
CA LEU A 30 1.56 11.87 3.33
C LEU A 30 2.58 13.01 3.45
N SER A 31 3.23 13.39 2.35
CA SER A 31 4.18 14.51 2.34
C SER A 31 3.51 15.84 2.68
N ALA A 32 2.33 16.10 2.11
CA ALA A 32 1.55 17.31 2.40
C ALA A 32 1.09 17.33 3.87
N TYR A 33 0.65 16.19 4.39
CA TYR A 33 0.23 16.04 5.78
C TYR A 33 1.39 16.23 6.75
N VAL A 34 2.52 15.55 6.53
CA VAL A 34 3.73 15.72 7.35
C VAL A 34 4.22 17.17 7.26
N GLY A 35 4.20 17.80 6.08
CA GLY A 35 4.55 19.20 5.92
C GLY A 35 3.63 20.14 6.71
N ASN A 36 2.32 19.90 6.71
CA ASN A 36 1.36 20.68 7.48
C ASN A 36 1.55 20.49 8.99
N SER A 37 1.71 19.24 9.44
CA SER A 37 1.99 18.96 10.85
C SER A 37 3.34 19.53 11.30
N LEU A 38 4.36 19.53 10.45
CA LEU A 38 5.65 20.17 10.72
C LEU A 38 5.51 21.68 10.89
N ALA A 39 4.74 22.34 10.02
CA ALA A 39 4.49 23.78 10.10
C ALA A 39 3.71 24.17 11.37
N GLU A 40 2.92 23.26 11.93
CA GLU A 40 2.15 23.47 13.15
C GLU A 40 2.96 23.20 14.44
N ILE A 41 4.06 22.44 14.34
CA ILE A 41 4.93 22.05 15.47
C ILE A 41 6.09 23.04 15.72
N ASP A 42 6.18 24.14 14.96
CA ASP A 42 7.28 25.14 14.98
C ASP A 42 7.60 25.75 16.37
N ASN A 43 6.78 25.47 17.40
CA ASN A 43 6.97 25.91 18.79
C ASN A 43 7.57 24.85 19.74
N ARG A 44 8.04 23.68 19.28
CA ARG A 44 8.62 22.61 20.15
C ARG A 44 9.92 22.01 19.61
N PRO A 45 10.83 21.51 20.47
CA PRO A 45 12.03 20.81 20.02
C PRO A 45 11.65 19.58 19.19
N PHE A 46 12.06 19.59 17.93
CA PHE A 46 11.65 18.61 16.93
C PHE A 46 12.62 17.43 16.86
N ASP A 47 12.13 16.21 17.09
CA ASP A 47 12.94 14.98 17.04
C ASP A 47 13.06 14.46 15.60
N HIS A 48 14.17 14.84 14.95
CA HIS A 48 14.49 14.45 13.59
C HIS A 48 14.72 12.93 13.45
N HIS A 49 15.16 12.26 14.52
CA HIS A 49 15.36 10.81 14.51
C HIS A 49 14.03 10.06 14.53
N ALA A 50 13.06 10.54 15.30
CA ALA A 50 11.69 10.01 15.28
C ALA A 50 11.05 10.18 13.89
N LEU A 51 11.24 11.35 13.25
CA LEU A 51 10.76 11.59 11.88
C LEU A 51 11.40 10.63 10.86
N ALA A 52 12.71 10.41 10.94
CA ALA A 52 13.39 9.47 10.05
C ALA A 52 12.89 8.03 10.23
N ARG A 53 12.70 7.58 11.48
CA ARG A 53 12.13 6.25 11.79
C ARG A 53 10.71 6.11 11.27
N PHE A 54 9.90 7.16 11.39
CA PHE A 54 8.55 7.20 10.82
C PHE A 54 8.57 6.98 9.31
N PHE A 55 9.40 7.73 8.57
CA PHE A 55 9.50 7.57 7.11
C PHE A 55 9.99 6.18 6.70
N ILE A 56 10.97 5.62 7.41
CA ILE A 56 11.46 4.26 7.15
C ILE A 56 10.33 3.25 7.38
N ALA A 57 9.57 3.38 8.47
CA ALA A 57 8.46 2.49 8.77
C ALA A 57 7.35 2.56 7.72
N VAL A 58 7.01 3.78 7.25
CA VAL A 58 6.09 3.99 6.12
C VAL A 58 6.64 3.35 4.84
N ALA A 59 7.93 3.50 4.53
CA ALA A 59 8.54 2.89 3.36
C ALA A 59 8.46 1.34 3.41
N VAL A 60 8.72 0.74 4.58
CA VAL A 60 8.59 -0.71 4.80
C VAL A 60 7.15 -1.16 4.62
N PHE A 61 6.18 -0.41 5.16
CA PHE A 61 4.75 -0.68 4.97
C PHE A 61 4.38 -0.68 3.48
N ILE A 62 4.77 0.38 2.76
CA ILE A 62 4.44 0.58 1.36
C ILE A 62 5.05 -0.52 0.50
N LEU A 63 6.36 -0.72 0.60
CA LEU A 63 7.08 -1.71 -0.19
C LEU A 63 6.62 -3.14 0.14
N GLY A 64 6.44 -3.45 1.42
CA GLY A 64 5.97 -4.75 1.85
C GLY A 64 4.60 -5.10 1.26
N LEU A 65 3.64 -4.19 1.33
CA LEU A 65 2.30 -4.43 0.76
C LEU A 65 2.31 -4.52 -0.77
N CYS A 66 3.12 -3.71 -1.46
CA CYS A 66 3.26 -3.82 -2.92
C CYS A 66 3.88 -5.15 -3.36
N VAL A 67 4.96 -5.57 -2.70
CA VAL A 67 5.62 -6.86 -2.99
C VAL A 67 4.69 -8.00 -2.63
N ALA A 68 4.01 -7.94 -1.50
CA ALA A 68 3.01 -8.92 -1.08
C ALA A 68 1.94 -9.10 -2.15
N ASN A 69 1.37 -8.00 -2.64
CA ASN A 69 0.35 -8.03 -3.67
C ASN A 69 0.89 -8.59 -5.00
N SER A 70 2.08 -8.16 -5.43
CA SER A 70 2.71 -8.68 -6.65
C SER A 70 2.98 -10.19 -6.57
N ALA A 71 3.38 -10.70 -5.40
CA ALA A 71 3.59 -12.12 -5.15
C ALA A 71 2.26 -12.91 -5.18
N ILE A 72 1.21 -12.39 -4.54
CA ILE A 72 -0.14 -12.99 -4.57
C ILE A 72 -0.66 -13.07 -6.01
N LEU A 73 -0.49 -12.01 -6.81
CA LEU A 73 -0.87 -11.99 -8.22
C LEU A 73 -0.12 -13.01 -9.09
N ARG A 74 1.08 -13.42 -8.67
CA ARG A 74 1.87 -14.48 -9.32
C ARG A 74 1.50 -15.89 -8.84
N GLY A 75 0.62 -16.00 -7.84
CA GLY A 75 0.27 -17.27 -7.18
C GLY A 75 1.23 -17.68 -6.06
N GLU A 76 2.21 -16.84 -5.71
CA GLU A 76 3.18 -17.10 -4.64
C GLU A 76 2.64 -16.65 -3.28
N TYR A 77 1.57 -17.29 -2.81
CA TYR A 77 0.85 -16.89 -1.59
C TYR A 77 1.72 -16.88 -0.33
N ARG A 78 2.69 -17.81 -0.21
CA ARG A 78 3.58 -17.87 0.95
C ARG A 78 4.51 -16.66 1.02
N LEU A 79 5.10 -16.28 -0.10
CA LEU A 79 5.93 -15.07 -0.19
C LEU A 79 5.07 -13.83 0.02
N GLY A 80 3.88 -13.81 -0.57
CA GLY A 80 2.87 -12.77 -0.36
C GLY A 80 2.55 -12.54 1.13
N LEU A 81 2.30 -13.62 1.87
CA LEU A 81 1.98 -13.55 3.29
C LEU A 81 3.16 -13.01 4.12
N ILE A 82 4.38 -13.45 3.84
CA ILE A 82 5.58 -12.96 4.55
C ILE A 82 5.72 -11.44 4.40
N PHE A 83 5.61 -10.93 3.16
CA PHE A 83 5.70 -9.50 2.91
C PHE A 83 4.50 -8.72 3.47
N ALA A 84 3.31 -9.33 3.53
CA ALA A 84 2.14 -8.72 4.18
C ALA A 84 2.35 -8.58 5.70
N VAL A 85 2.96 -9.58 6.34
CA VAL A 85 3.32 -9.52 7.77
C VAL A 85 4.39 -8.47 8.02
N LEU A 86 5.42 -8.39 7.17
CA LEU A 86 6.43 -7.33 7.26
C LEU A 86 5.82 -5.94 7.10
N ALA A 87 4.90 -5.78 6.16
CA ALA A 87 4.19 -4.53 5.97
C ALA A 87 3.34 -4.16 7.19
N ALA A 88 2.64 -5.13 7.79
CA ALA A 88 1.91 -4.91 9.03
C ALA A 88 2.83 -4.43 10.16
N GLY A 89 4.04 -4.99 10.27
CA GLY A 89 5.07 -4.51 11.21
C GLY A 89 5.54 -3.07 10.90
N GLY A 90 5.71 -2.73 9.63
CA GLY A 90 5.99 -1.35 9.21
C GLY A 90 4.86 -0.38 9.57
N ALA A 91 3.60 -0.80 9.40
CA ALA A 91 2.44 0.01 9.76
C ALA A 91 2.36 0.28 11.25
N THR A 92 2.59 -0.74 12.10
CA THR A 92 2.56 -0.56 13.56
C THR A 92 3.71 0.32 14.04
N ALA A 93 4.91 0.18 13.46
CA ALA A 93 6.04 1.06 13.76
C ALA A 93 5.76 2.51 13.33
N ALA A 94 5.21 2.73 12.14
CA ALA A 94 4.85 4.06 11.66
C ALA A 94 3.76 4.70 12.54
N HIS A 95 2.81 3.89 13.02
CA HIS A 95 1.76 4.34 13.94
C HIS A 95 2.34 4.78 15.29
N HIS A 96 3.28 4.01 15.84
CA HIS A 96 3.97 4.33 17.08
C HIS A 96 4.79 5.62 16.96
N GLU A 97 5.65 5.72 15.93
CA GLU A 97 6.49 6.91 15.72
C GLU A 97 5.64 8.15 15.38
N GLY A 98 4.56 7.99 14.60
CA GLY A 98 3.63 9.07 14.31
C GLY A 98 2.93 9.62 15.56
N ALA A 99 2.58 8.75 16.51
CA ALA A 99 2.02 9.17 17.79
C ALA A 99 3.03 9.94 18.66
N ILE A 100 4.31 9.53 18.65
CA ILE A 100 5.40 10.25 19.34
C ILE A 100 5.59 11.65 18.75
N LEU A 101 5.50 11.76 17.41
CA LEU A 101 5.60 13.03 16.68
C LEU A 101 4.35 13.93 16.83
N GLY A 102 3.29 13.44 17.49
CA GLY A 102 2.04 14.19 17.67
C GLY A 102 1.16 14.26 16.43
N PHE A 103 1.40 13.41 15.42
CA PHE A 103 0.53 13.32 14.26
C PHE A 103 -0.84 12.76 14.65
N GLU A 104 -1.92 13.27 14.03
CA GLU A 104 -3.23 12.65 14.07
C GLU A 104 -3.19 11.24 13.49
N VAL A 105 -3.14 10.30 14.42
CA VAL A 105 -3.13 8.86 14.21
C VAL A 105 -4.32 8.37 13.36
N ILE A 106 -5.42 9.12 13.33
CA ILE A 106 -6.63 8.83 12.55
C ILE A 106 -6.32 8.83 11.05
N ILE A 107 -5.54 9.80 10.57
CA ILE A 107 -5.23 9.93 9.14
C ILE A 107 -4.36 8.76 8.67
N LEU A 108 -3.39 8.34 9.48
CA LEU A 108 -2.58 7.12 9.23
C LEU A 108 -3.44 5.86 9.11
N ARG A 109 -4.48 5.71 9.95
CA ARG A 109 -5.41 4.57 9.88
C ARG A 109 -6.27 4.59 8.63
N VAL A 110 -6.81 5.76 8.26
CA VAL A 110 -7.60 5.93 7.04
C VAL A 110 -6.75 5.62 5.82
N LEU A 111 -5.51 6.13 5.78
CA LEU A 111 -4.57 5.88 4.70
C LEU A 111 -4.24 4.39 4.57
N ALA A 112 -3.91 3.71 5.68
CA ALA A 112 -3.65 2.28 5.69
C ALA A 112 -4.87 1.47 5.20
N GLY A 113 -6.08 1.84 5.64
CA GLY A 113 -7.33 1.21 5.22
C GLY A 113 -7.57 1.35 3.72
N CYS A 114 -7.43 2.55 3.18
CA CYS A 114 -7.56 2.80 1.74
C CYS A 114 -6.56 1.96 0.91
N TRP A 115 -5.34 1.78 1.41
CA TRP A 115 -4.33 0.94 0.78
C TRP A 115 -4.70 -0.54 0.76
N ILE A 116 -5.14 -1.07 1.90
CA ILE A 116 -5.61 -2.45 2.01
C ILE A 116 -6.79 -2.69 1.07
N VAL A 117 -7.77 -1.77 1.07
CA VAL A 117 -8.96 -1.85 0.19
C VAL A 117 -8.55 -1.81 -1.27
N ALA A 118 -7.61 -0.93 -1.67
CA ALA A 118 -7.14 -0.87 -3.04
C ALA A 118 -6.44 -2.16 -3.48
N LEU A 119 -5.59 -2.74 -2.62
CA LEU A 119 -4.84 -3.96 -2.92
C LEU A 119 -5.75 -5.20 -2.93
N VAL A 120 -6.54 -5.42 -1.88
CA VAL A 120 -7.49 -6.53 -1.81
C VAL A 120 -8.55 -6.40 -2.90
N GLY A 121 -9.10 -5.20 -3.07
CA GLY A 121 -10.06 -4.88 -4.14
C GLY A 121 -9.52 -5.19 -5.52
N SER A 122 -8.24 -4.87 -5.79
CA SER A 122 -7.60 -5.20 -7.07
C SER A 122 -7.50 -6.71 -7.32
N ASN A 123 -7.18 -7.51 -6.31
CA ASN A 123 -7.13 -8.98 -6.41
C ASN A 123 -8.52 -9.59 -6.63
N VAL A 124 -9.53 -9.09 -5.90
CA VAL A 124 -10.92 -9.53 -6.03
C VAL A 124 -11.46 -9.19 -7.42
N LEU A 125 -11.22 -7.97 -7.92
CA LEU A 125 -11.63 -7.57 -9.27
C LEU A 125 -10.99 -8.44 -10.34
N LEU A 126 -9.69 -8.74 -10.24
CA LEU A 126 -9.01 -9.65 -11.16
C LEU A 126 -9.64 -11.04 -11.17
N THR A 127 -9.92 -11.56 -9.97
CA THR A 127 -10.54 -12.87 -9.80
C THR A 127 -11.93 -12.88 -10.44
N ALA A 128 -12.73 -11.85 -10.20
CA ALA A 128 -14.06 -11.69 -10.77
C ALA A 128 -14.04 -11.55 -12.31
N ILE A 129 -13.15 -10.72 -12.86
CA ILE A 129 -12.97 -10.56 -14.30
C ILE A 129 -12.57 -11.88 -14.96
N THR A 130 -11.63 -12.61 -14.34
CA THR A 130 -11.14 -13.89 -14.85
C THR A 130 -12.26 -14.94 -14.82
N TYR A 131 -13.03 -15.00 -13.72
CA TYR A 131 -14.17 -15.89 -13.57
C TYR A 131 -15.28 -15.61 -14.60
N LEU A 132 -15.67 -14.34 -14.77
CA LEU A 132 -16.68 -13.93 -15.75
C LEU A 132 -16.23 -14.22 -17.19
N HIS A 133 -14.95 -14.07 -17.50
CA HIS A 133 -14.41 -14.37 -18.82
C HIS A 133 -14.43 -15.88 -19.11
N HIS A 134 -14.09 -16.72 -18.13
CA HIS A 134 -14.17 -18.18 -18.28
C HIS A 134 -15.61 -18.67 -18.45
N ARG A 135 -16.56 -18.10 -17.69
CA ARG A 135 -17.99 -18.43 -17.81
C ARG A 135 -18.58 -18.11 -19.19
N LYS A 136 -18.07 -17.11 -19.90
CA LYS A 136 -18.53 -16.76 -21.26
C LYS A 136 -17.96 -17.67 -22.36
N ARG A 137 -16.98 -18.53 -22.06
CA ARG A 137 -16.36 -19.44 -23.03
C ARG A 137 -16.81 -20.91 -22.90
N THR A 138 -17.51 -21.26 -21.83
CA THR A 138 -18.24 -22.52 -21.65
C THR A 138 -19.70 -22.32 -21.97
#